data_AF-A0AAN7YRZ9-F1
#
_entry.id   AF-A0AAN7YRZ9-F1
#
_cell.length_a   1.000
_cell.length_b   1.000
_cell.length_c   1.000
_cell.angle_alpha   90.00
_cell.angle_beta   90.00
_cell.angle_gamma   90.00
#
_symmetry.space_group_name_H-M   'P 1'
#
loop_
_entity.id
_entity.type
_entity.pdbx_description
1 polymer ?
#
loop_
_entity_poly.entity_id
_entity_poly.type
_entity_poly.pdbx_seq_one_letter_code
_entity_poly.pdbx_strand_id
1 'polypeptide(L)'
;MAESRKVIVYHYRNNNNSPVIKNGLTLMQTSKLEEILAAHPELQQTSKPIPRGVRTIDIYQRDLLSDGQKEAQVEQLPNAEQNVAGVKLTLGMMVSVLMAKAGVEMVILSRKVGAEGGA
;
A
#
# COMPACT_ATOMS: atom_id res chain seq x y z
N MET A 1 21.32 7.70 12.51
CA MET A 1 20.57 6.49 12.89
C MET A 1 19.10 6.79 12.61
N ALA A 2 18.55 6.37 11.47
CA ALA A 2 17.15 6.63 11.18
C ALA A 2 16.29 5.80 12.13
N GLU A 3 15.45 6.45 12.94
CA GLU A 3 14.54 5.74 13.84
C GLU A 3 13.70 4.75 13.04
N SER A 4 13.69 3.49 13.45
CA SER A 4 12.94 2.42 12.80
C SER A 4 11.43 2.63 12.98
N ARG A 5 10.85 3.51 12.16
CA ARG A 5 9.44 3.84 12.18
C ARG A 5 8.63 2.60 11.76
N LYS A 6 7.59 2.29 12.52
CA LYS A 6 6.62 1.27 12.13
C LYS A 6 5.64 1.86 11.13
N VAL A 7 5.40 1.14 10.05
CA VAL A 7 4.48 1.50 8.98
C VAL A 7 3.46 0.38 8.76
N ILE A 8 2.24 0.76 8.42
CA ILE A 8 1.20 -0.18 8.03
C ILE A 8 1.38 -0.43 6.54
N VAL A 9 1.54 -1.69 6.15
CA VAL A 9 1.80 -2.08 4.76
C VAL A 9 0.70 -3.02 4.29
N TYR A 10 0.01 -2.63 3.24
CA TYR A 10 -0.98 -3.42 2.52
C TYR A 10 -0.37 -3.91 1.21
N HIS A 11 -0.53 -5.19 0.87
CA HIS A 11 -0.13 -5.74 -0.42
C HIS A 11 -1.38 -6.02 -1.24
N TYR A 12 -1.59 -5.20 -2.27
CA TYR A 12 -2.64 -5.39 -3.25
C TYR A 12 -2.32 -6.58 -4.15
N ARG A 13 -3.26 -7.52 -4.27
CA ARG A 13 -3.11 -8.71 -5.13
C ARG A 13 -3.87 -8.48 -6.43
N ASN A 14 -3.15 -8.38 -7.54
CA ASN A 14 -3.75 -8.61 -8.85
C ASN A 14 -3.55 -10.10 -9.18
N ASN A 15 -4.62 -10.85 -9.40
CA ASN A 15 -4.59 -12.26 -9.85
C ASN A 15 -3.74 -13.25 -9.04
N ASN A 16 -4.29 -13.75 -7.93
CA ASN A 16 -3.94 -15.06 -7.33
C ASN A 16 -2.48 -15.32 -6.90
N ASN A 17 -1.57 -14.35 -6.97
CA ASN A 17 -0.21 -14.53 -6.48
C ASN A 17 -0.14 -14.60 -4.95
N SER A 18 0.76 -15.45 -4.45
CA SER A 18 1.12 -15.53 -3.03
C SER A 18 1.62 -14.16 -2.57
N PRO A 19 0.98 -13.54 -1.57
CA PRO A 19 1.38 -12.22 -1.13
C PRO A 19 2.74 -12.31 -0.45
N VAL A 20 3.65 -11.40 -0.81
CA VAL A 20 4.93 -11.22 -0.10
C VAL A 20 4.70 -10.91 1.38
N ILE A 21 3.56 -10.29 1.70
CA ILE A 21 3.09 -10.03 3.06
C ILE A 21 2.04 -11.07 3.45
N LYS A 22 2.32 -11.86 4.49
CA LYS A 22 1.34 -12.80 5.05
C LYS A 22 0.03 -12.07 5.38
N ASN A 23 -1.10 -12.62 4.90
CA ASN A 23 -2.45 -12.04 5.01
C ASN A 23 -2.69 -10.74 4.22
N GLY A 24 -1.72 -10.25 3.43
CA GLY A 24 -1.87 -9.04 2.61
C GLY A 24 -1.89 -7.72 3.37
N LEU A 25 -1.80 -7.73 4.71
CA LEU A 25 -1.76 -6.53 5.54
C LEU A 25 -0.90 -6.80 6.78
N THR A 26 0.07 -5.94 7.08
CA THR A 26 0.90 -6.08 8.28
C THR A 26 1.45 -4.74 8.78
N LEU A 27 1.87 -4.71 10.04
CA LEU A 27 2.62 -3.61 10.62
C LEU A 27 4.09 -4.05 10.66
N MET A 28 4.98 -3.32 9.97
CA MET A 28 6.40 -3.66 9.91
C MET A 28 7.28 -2.42 10.05
N GLN A 29 8.58 -2.64 10.28
CA GLN A 29 9.57 -1.56 10.26
C GLN A 29 9.87 -1.14 8.82
N THR A 30 10.18 0.13 8.61
CA THR A 30 10.61 0.67 7.30
C THR A 30 11.80 -0.10 6.71
N SER A 31 12.80 -0.46 7.51
CA SER A 31 13.95 -1.23 7.03
C SER A 31 13.55 -2.57 6.40
N LYS A 32 12.57 -3.26 6.99
CA LYS A 32 12.07 -4.54 6.47
C LYS A 32 11.26 -4.36 5.17
N LEU A 33 10.58 -3.23 5.03
CA LEU A 33 9.89 -2.87 3.80
C LEU A 33 10.90 -2.63 2.66
N GLU A 34 12.00 -1.93 2.95
CA GLU A 34 13.08 -1.69 1.98
C GLU A 34 13.73 -3.01 1.53
N GLU A 35 13.98 -3.94 2.46
CA GLU A 35 14.47 -5.29 2.13
C GLU A 35 13.52 -6.05 1.20
N ILE A 36 12.20 -5.96 1.45
CA ILE A 36 11.18 -6.58 0.60
C ILE A 36 11.19 -5.97 -0.81
N LEU A 37 11.27 -4.65 -0.93
CA LEU A 37 11.30 -3.97 -2.22
C LEU A 37 12.59 -4.26 -2.99
N ALA A 38 13.71 -4.41 -2.30
CA ALA A 38 14.97 -4.83 -2.91
C ALA A 38 14.90 -6.27 -3.43
N ALA A 39 14.21 -7.16 -2.71
CA ALA A 39 14.02 -8.55 -3.13
C ALA A 39 12.99 -8.71 -4.26
N HIS A 40 12.06 -7.76 -4.40
CA HIS A 40 10.95 -7.81 -5.37
C HIS A 40 10.92 -6.55 -6.26
N PRO A 41 11.83 -6.44 -7.26
CA PRO A 41 11.94 -5.26 -8.12
C PRO A 41 10.71 -5.01 -9.00
N GLU A 42 9.85 -6.01 -9.18
CA GLU A 42 8.56 -5.91 -9.88
C GLU A 42 7.50 -5.12 -9.08
N LEU A 43 7.71 -4.96 -7.77
CA LEU A 43 6.82 -4.21 -6.91
C LEU A 43 7.12 -2.71 -6.98
N GLN A 44 6.07 -1.92 -6.84
CA GLN A 44 6.12 -0.51 -6.52
C GLN A 44 5.41 -0.26 -5.20
N GLN A 45 5.82 0.82 -4.53
CA GLN A 45 5.16 1.31 -3.34
C GLN A 45 4.47 2.64 -3.63
N THR A 46 3.29 2.80 -3.05
CA THR A 46 2.55 4.06 -2.98
C THR A 46 2.14 4.30 -1.55
N SER A 47 1.84 5.55 -1.18
CA SER A 47 1.45 5.91 0.17
C SER A 47 0.07 6.54 0.17
N LYS A 48 -0.72 6.24 1.20
CA LYS A 48 -2.02 6.85 1.44
C LYS A 48 -2.18 7.22 2.91
N PRO A 49 -2.66 8.42 3.23
CA PRO A 49 -2.94 8.79 4.62
C PRO A 49 -4.07 7.93 5.19
N ILE A 50 -3.91 7.49 6.45
CA ILE A 50 -4.95 6.81 7.22
C ILE A 50 -5.72 7.86 8.01
N PRO A 51 -7.03 8.03 7.77
CA PRO A 51 -7.84 8.92 8.58
C PRO A 51 -7.89 8.41 10.03
N ARG A 52 -7.89 9.33 11.00
CA ARG A 52 -7.95 8.95 12.42
C ARG A 52 -9.30 8.28 12.75
N GLY A 53 -9.26 7.22 13.55
CA GLY A 53 -10.47 6.55 14.06
C GLY A 53 -11.15 5.58 13.09
N VAL A 54 -10.60 5.36 11.89
CA VAL A 54 -11.18 4.40 10.93
C VAL A 54 -10.80 2.96 11.28
N ARG A 55 -11.74 2.04 11.04
CA ARG A 55 -11.52 0.59 11.16
C ARG A 55 -11.23 -0.07 9.82
N THR A 56 -11.72 0.52 8.76
CA THR A 56 -11.58 0.04 7.39
C THR A 56 -11.03 1.18 6.54
N ILE A 57 -10.08 0.87 5.68
CA ILE A 57 -9.50 1.79 4.71
C ILE A 57 -9.85 1.26 3.33
N ASP A 58 -10.53 2.07 2.53
CA ASP A 58 -10.77 1.75 1.14
C ASP A 58 -9.53 2.05 0.31
N ILE A 59 -9.20 1.13 -0.59
CA ILE A 59 -8.15 1.26 -1.59
C ILE A 59 -8.84 1.57 -2.91
N TYR A 60 -8.44 2.65 -3.55
CA TYR A 60 -8.93 3.06 -4.86
C TYR A 60 -7.91 2.70 -5.93
N GLN A 61 -8.36 2.59 -7.19
CA GLN A 61 -7.47 2.29 -8.31
C GLN A 61 -6.31 3.31 -8.41
N ARG A 62 -6.58 4.60 -8.17
CA ARG A 62 -5.54 5.65 -8.09
C ARG A 62 -4.48 5.43 -7.02
N ASP A 63 -4.81 4.73 -5.93
CA ASP A 63 -3.89 4.50 -4.83
C ASP A 63 -2.83 3.44 -5.20
N LEU A 64 -3.06 2.66 -6.27
CA LEU A 64 -2.11 1.67 -6.77
C LEU A 64 -1.06 2.28 -7.70
N LEU A 65 -1.29 3.48 -8.22
CA LEU A 65 -0.45 4.13 -9.21
C LEU A 65 0.57 5.05 -8.55
N SER A 66 1.81 5.07 -9.05
CA SER A 66 2.80 6.08 -8.64
C SER A 66 2.39 7.48 -9.10
N ASP A 67 2.95 8.54 -8.52
CA ASP A 67 2.53 9.91 -8.88
C ASP A 67 2.75 10.21 -10.37
N GLY A 68 3.88 9.80 -10.96
CA GLY A 68 4.11 9.91 -12.40
C GLY A 68 3.16 9.05 -13.26
N GLN A 69 2.65 7.93 -12.73
CA GLN A 69 1.61 7.13 -13.40
C GLN A 69 0.23 7.76 -13.27
N LYS A 70 -0.05 8.42 -12.14
CA LYS A 70 -1.31 9.16 -11.94
C LYS A 70 -1.40 10.30 -12.94
N GLU A 71 -0.35 11.10 -13.07
CA GLU A 71 -0.35 12.22 -14.02
C GLU A 71 -0.54 11.76 -15.48
N ALA A 72 0.03 10.61 -15.85
CA ALA A 72 -0.12 10.06 -17.19
C ALA A 72 -1.47 9.37 -17.47
N GLN A 73 -2.19 8.90 -16.44
CA GLN A 73 -3.36 8.01 -16.61
C GLN A 73 -4.65 8.49 -15.92
N VAL A 74 -4.60 9.47 -15.01
CA VAL A 74 -5.79 9.94 -14.26
C VAL A 74 -6.81 10.59 -15.18
N GLU A 75 -6.39 11.27 -16.25
CA GLU A 75 -7.33 11.81 -17.26
C GLU A 75 -7.97 10.72 -18.14
N GLN A 76 -7.45 9.48 -18.14
CA GLN A 76 -7.88 8.40 -19.04
C GLN A 76 -8.51 7.19 -18.33
N LEU A 77 -8.56 7.18 -17.00
CA LEU A 77 -9.14 6.09 -16.22
C LEU A 77 -10.53 6.52 -15.69
N PRO A 78 -11.63 6.20 -16.40
CA PRO A 78 -12.99 6.51 -15.93
C PRO A 78 -13.33 5.88 -14.57
N ASN A 79 -12.52 4.91 -14.13
CA ASN A 79 -12.68 4.18 -12.89
C ASN A 79 -11.58 4.49 -11.85
N ALA A 80 -10.84 5.60 -11.98
CA ALA A 80 -9.75 5.94 -11.06
C ALA A 80 -10.19 6.02 -9.58
N GLU A 81 -11.45 6.37 -9.32
CA GLU A 81 -12.08 6.42 -7.99
C GLU A 81 -12.85 5.15 -7.62
N GLN A 82 -12.76 4.10 -8.45
CA GLN A 82 -13.35 2.81 -8.15
C GLN A 82 -12.64 2.19 -6.94
N ASN A 83 -13.42 1.76 -5.95
CA ASN A 83 -12.92 0.97 -4.83
C ASN A 83 -12.51 -0.41 -5.34
N VAL A 84 -11.25 -0.76 -5.12
CA VAL A 84 -10.66 -2.05 -5.52
C VAL A 84 -10.48 -3.00 -4.33
N ALA A 85 -10.45 -2.48 -3.09
CA ALA A 85 -10.37 -3.30 -1.88
C ALA A 85 -10.76 -2.51 -0.61
N GLY A 86 -11.42 -3.19 0.33
CA GLY A 86 -11.64 -2.71 1.70
C GLY A 86 -10.70 -3.40 2.68
N VAL A 87 -9.79 -2.65 3.32
CA VAL A 87 -8.76 -3.18 4.21
C VAL A 87 -9.14 -2.92 5.67
N LYS A 88 -9.42 -3.99 6.42
CA LYS A 88 -9.75 -3.88 7.85
C LYS A 88 -8.49 -3.86 8.72
N LEU A 89 -8.31 -2.79 9.48
CA LEU A 89 -7.20 -2.68 10.43
C LEU A 89 -7.41 -3.62 11.62
N THR A 90 -6.32 -4.27 12.04
CA THR A 90 -6.31 -5.04 13.29
C THR A 90 -6.25 -4.13 14.51
N LEU A 91 -6.56 -4.66 15.70
CA LEU A 91 -6.55 -3.87 16.94
C LEU A 91 -5.19 -3.19 17.20
N GLY A 92 -4.08 -3.92 17.00
CA GLY A 92 -2.73 -3.36 17.18
C GLY A 92 -2.41 -2.24 16.18
N MET A 93 -2.93 -2.33 14.95
CA MET A 93 -2.80 -1.27 13.95
C MET A 93 -3.63 -0.05 14.33
N MET A 94 -4.87 -0.24 14.78
CA MET A 94 -5.75 0.85 15.22
C MET A 94 -5.12 1.62 16.40
N VAL A 95 -4.53 0.90 17.38
CA VAL A 95 -3.80 1.52 18.48
C VAL A 95 -2.61 2.34 17.97
N SER A 96 -1.86 1.81 16.99
CA SER A 96 -0.74 2.54 16.39
C SER A 96 -1.18 3.81 15.67
N VAL A 97 -2.31 3.77 14.95
CA VAL A 97 -2.91 4.94 14.29
C VAL A 97 -3.38 5.98 15.31
N LEU A 98 -4.01 5.54 16.40
CA LEU A 98 -4.51 6.41 17.46
C LEU A 98 -3.37 7.11 18.23
N MET A 99 -2.29 6.39 18.52
CA MET A 99 -1.16 6.88 19.32
C MET A 99 -0.16 7.72 18.51
N ALA A 100 -0.25 7.73 17.18
CA ALA A 100 0.64 8.51 16.35
C ALA A 100 0.36 10.01 16.48
N LYS A 101 1.38 10.76 16.91
CA LYS A 101 1.32 12.23 17.01
C LYS A 101 1.09 12.89 15.63
N ALA A 102 1.63 12.30 14.57
CA ALA A 102 1.43 12.69 13.17
C ALA A 102 0.44 11.75 12.46
N GLY A 103 -0.07 12.14 11.30
CA GLY A 103 -0.86 11.26 10.45
C GLY A 103 -0.10 9.96 10.16
N VAL A 104 -0.76 8.81 10.34
CA VAL A 104 -0.18 7.52 9.94
C VAL A 104 -0.46 7.31 8.48
N GLU A 105 0.58 6.97 7.73
CA GLU A 105 0.45 6.58 6.33
C GLU A 105 0.43 5.06 6.23
N MET A 106 -0.41 4.57 5.34
CA MET A 106 -0.37 3.19 4.87
C MET A 106 0.43 3.17 3.59
N VAL A 107 1.42 2.28 3.55
CA VAL A 107 2.12 1.93 2.32
C VAL A 107 1.33 0.84 1.61
N ILE A 108 1.08 1.03 0.33
CA ILE A 108 0.43 0.07 -0.54
C ILE A 108 1.49 -0.48 -1.49
N LEU A 109 1.70 -1.78 -1.43
CA LEU A 109 2.51 -2.52 -2.39
C LEU A 109 1.62 -3.02 -3.51
N SER A 110 2.02 -2.73 -4.74
CA SER A 110 1.37 -3.20 -5.96
C SER A 110 2.43 -3.53 -7.00
N ARG A 111 2.08 -4.29 -8.05
CA ARG A 111 3.00 -4.49 -9.16
C ARG A 111 3.06 -3.26 -10.05
N LYS A 112 4.23 -3.01 -10.64
CA LYS A 112 4.39 -2.01 -11.69
C LYS A 112 3.53 -2.36 -12.90
N VAL A 113 2.67 -1.43 -13.31
CA VAL A 113 1.95 -1.52 -14.58
C VAL A 113 3.00 -1.46 -15.70
N GLY A 114 3.28 -2.61 -16.32
CA GLY A 114 4.38 -2.80 -17.29
C GLY A 114 5.32 -3.98 -17.00
N ALA A 115 5.18 -4.66 -15.85
CA ALA A 115 5.99 -5.82 -15.50
C ALA A 115 5.52 -7.16 -16.14
N GLU A 116 4.49 -7.14 -16.99
CA GLU A 116 4.02 -8.30 -17.76
C GLU A 116 3.85 -7.92 -19.23
N GLY A 117 4.90 -8.22 -19.99
CA GLY A 117 4.89 -8.38 -21.44
C GLY A 117 5.82 -9.54 -21.76
N GLY A 118 5.30 -10.76 -21.69
CA GLY A 118 6.07 -11.99 -21.94
C GLY A 118 5.20 -13.22 -21.74
N ALA A 119 4.16 -13.34 -22.57
CA ALA A 119 3.59 -14.63 -22.93
C ALA A 119 4.52 -15.33 -23.92
#